data_AF-R4I5R2-F1
#
_entry.id   AF-R4I5R2-F1
#
_cell.length_a   1.000
_cell.length_b   1.000
_cell.length_c   1.000
_cell.angle_alpha   90.00
_cell.angle_beta   90.00
_cell.angle_gamma   90.00
#
_symmetry.space_group_name_H-M   'P 1'
#
loop_
_entity.id
_entity.type
_entity.pdbx_description
1 polymer ?
#
loop_
_entity_poly.entity_id
_entity_poly.type
_entity_poly.pdbx_seq_one_letter_code
_entity_poly.pdbx_strand_id
1 'polypeptide(L)'
;IITSRYRGGGHKRLYRQIDFRRNKKNISGKIITIEYDPNRNANICLIQYEDGEKRYILHPRGIKIGDIIISSTEAPILVGNALPLTNMPLGTAIHNIEITPGKGGQLVRTAGAVAKLIAKEGNLATLRLPSSEVRLISQNCLATVGQIGNVDANNQTIGKAGSKRWLGKRPK
;
A
#
# COMPACT_ATOMS: atom_id res chain seq x y z
N ILE A 1 -22.89 7.90 -25.12
CA ILE A 1 -23.33 7.12 -23.94
C ILE A 1 -22.34 7.35 -22.80
N ILE A 2 -22.79 7.79 -21.62
CA ILE A 2 -21.92 7.97 -20.44
C ILE A 2 -22.01 6.71 -19.57
N THR A 3 -20.91 5.97 -19.42
CA THR A 3 -20.87 4.69 -18.67
C THR A 3 -20.68 4.87 -17.16
N SER A 4 -20.13 5.99 -16.71
CA SER A 4 -19.99 6.34 -15.28
C SER A 4 -20.38 7.80 -15.05
N ARG A 5 -21.45 8.02 -14.28
CA ARG A 5 -21.93 9.36 -13.90
C ARG A 5 -21.09 9.95 -12.77
N TYR A 6 -21.28 11.25 -12.49
CA TYR A 6 -20.69 11.96 -11.35
C TYR A 6 -19.15 12.13 -11.37
N ARG A 7 -18.50 11.85 -12.50
CA ARG A 7 -17.07 12.08 -12.73
C ARG A 7 -16.87 13.08 -13.88
N GLY A 8 -15.98 14.04 -13.71
CA GLY A 8 -15.61 14.99 -14.77
C GLY A 8 -14.99 16.29 -14.25
N GLY A 9 -14.13 16.90 -15.06
CA GLY A 9 -13.34 18.07 -14.69
C GLY A 9 -12.21 17.74 -13.71
N GLY A 10 -11.83 18.70 -12.87
CA GLY A 10 -10.76 18.56 -11.87
C GLY A 10 -9.41 19.07 -12.36
N HIS A 11 -8.44 19.16 -11.43
CA HIS A 11 -7.07 19.57 -11.76
C HIS A 11 -6.33 18.44 -12.50
N LYS A 12 -5.50 18.78 -13.50
CA LYS A 12 -4.64 17.81 -14.20
C LYS A 12 -3.66 17.18 -13.21
N ARG A 13 -3.46 15.86 -13.29
CA ARG A 13 -2.58 15.10 -12.40
C ARG A 13 -1.55 14.33 -13.22
N LEU A 14 -0.32 14.29 -12.73
CA LEU A 14 0.72 13.43 -13.28
C LEU A 14 0.70 12.09 -12.54
N TYR A 15 0.91 11.01 -13.28
CA TYR A 15 0.94 9.67 -12.69
C TYR A 15 2.34 9.36 -12.16
N ARG A 16 2.41 8.96 -10.89
CA ARG A 16 3.63 8.41 -10.30
C ARG A 16 3.59 6.89 -10.35
N GLN A 17 4.58 6.30 -11.02
CA GLN A 17 4.76 4.85 -11.10
C GLN A 17 5.22 4.31 -9.73
N ILE A 18 4.35 3.55 -9.07
CA ILE A 18 4.66 2.84 -7.82
C ILE A 18 5.12 1.41 -8.14
N ASP A 19 6.15 0.95 -7.45
CA ASP A 19 6.48 -0.46 -7.37
C ASP A 19 5.58 -1.19 -6.36
N PHE A 20 4.44 -1.68 -6.84
CA PHE A 20 3.55 -2.54 -6.04
C PHE A 20 4.05 -3.98 -5.90
N ARG A 21 4.97 -4.42 -6.75
CA ARG A 21 5.45 -5.80 -6.78
C ARG A 21 6.63 -6.04 -5.84
N ARG A 22 7.40 -4.98 -5.54
CA ARG A 22 8.58 -5.05 -4.67
C ARG A 22 9.56 -6.12 -5.18
N ASN A 23 9.77 -6.13 -6.50
CA ASN A 23 10.51 -7.19 -7.20
C ASN A 23 12.00 -7.23 -6.85
N LYS A 24 12.56 -6.15 -6.30
CA LYS A 24 13.96 -6.11 -5.85
C LYS A 24 14.11 -6.86 -4.54
N LYS A 25 14.42 -8.15 -4.67
CA LYS A 25 14.65 -9.05 -3.55
C LYS A 25 16.08 -8.94 -3.04
N ASN A 26 16.27 -9.03 -1.73
CA ASN A 26 17.56 -9.06 -1.03
C ASN A 26 18.43 -7.80 -1.20
N ILE A 27 17.88 -6.69 -1.69
CA ILE A 27 18.59 -5.41 -1.80
C ILE A 27 17.97 -4.44 -0.80
N SER A 28 18.80 -3.88 0.07
CA SER A 28 18.35 -2.89 1.04
C SER A 28 18.09 -1.55 0.35
N GLY A 29 17.08 -0.83 0.82
CA GLY A 29 16.71 0.47 0.29
C GLY A 29 16.45 1.47 1.40
N LYS A 30 17.10 2.63 1.31
CA LYS A 30 16.93 3.74 2.25
C LYS A 30 15.83 4.68 1.77
N ILE A 31 15.03 5.17 2.70
CA ILE A 31 13.97 6.12 2.38
C ILE A 31 14.55 7.53 2.31
N ILE A 32 14.35 8.17 1.17
CA ILE A 32 14.84 9.53 0.90
C ILE A 32 13.77 10.57 1.28
N THR A 33 12.55 10.39 0.78
CA THR A 33 11.46 11.36 0.94
C THR A 33 10.13 10.67 1.14
N ILE A 34 9.24 11.36 1.84
CA ILE A 34 7.83 11.01 1.95
C ILE A 34 7.06 12.09 1.19
N GLU A 35 6.29 11.69 0.18
CA GLU A 35 5.62 12.60 -0.74
C GLU A 35 4.11 12.38 -0.75
N TYR A 36 3.38 13.48 -0.94
CA TYR A 36 1.96 13.45 -1.26
C TYR A 36 1.74 12.98 -2.70
N ASP A 37 0.74 12.11 -2.93
CA ASP A 37 0.33 11.70 -4.28
C ASP A 37 -1.13 12.03 -4.61
N PRO A 38 -1.42 12.76 -5.70
CA PRO A 38 -2.79 13.16 -6.03
C PRO A 38 -3.64 12.04 -6.66
N ASN A 39 -3.06 10.89 -7.01
CA ASN A 39 -3.80 9.79 -7.64
C ASN A 39 -4.32 8.76 -6.64
N ARG A 40 -3.99 8.91 -5.36
CA ARG A 40 -4.35 7.98 -4.29
C ARG A 40 -4.49 8.72 -2.97
N ASN A 41 -5.13 8.10 -1.98
CA ASN A 41 -5.27 8.71 -0.66
C ASN A 41 -4.00 8.54 0.20
N ALA A 42 -3.24 7.47 -0.03
CA ALA A 42 -2.03 7.19 0.75
C ALA A 42 -0.84 8.02 0.26
N ASN A 43 0.03 8.42 1.19
CA ASN A 43 1.32 9.00 0.83
C ASN A 43 2.24 7.91 0.27
N ILE A 44 3.28 8.34 -0.43
CA ILE A 44 4.30 7.45 -0.99
C ILE A 44 5.67 7.79 -0.42
N CYS A 45 6.58 6.83 -0.48
CA CYS A 45 7.99 7.03 -0.16
C CYS A 45 8.82 6.83 -1.40
N LEU A 46 9.83 7.68 -1.58
CA LEU A 46 10.92 7.43 -2.51
C LEU A 46 11.99 6.63 -1.80
N ILE A 47 12.24 5.42 -2.29
CA ILE A 47 13.35 4.57 -1.85
C ILE A 47 14.51 4.75 -2.82
N GLN A 48 15.73 4.82 -2.29
CA GLN A 48 16.96 4.57 -3.03
C GLN A 48 17.56 3.25 -2.56
N TYR A 49 17.67 2.31 -3.50
CA TYR A 49 18.33 1.04 -3.27
C TYR A 49 19.86 1.21 -3.30
N GLU A 50 20.58 0.26 -2.72
CA GLU A 50 22.05 0.24 -2.72
C GLU A 50 22.65 0.22 -4.14
N ASP A 51 21.94 -0.35 -5.11
CA ASP A 51 22.33 -0.34 -6.53
C ASP A 51 22.11 1.01 -7.25
N GLY A 52 21.60 2.02 -6.54
CA GLY A 52 21.40 3.37 -7.04
C GLY A 52 20.04 3.62 -7.70
N GLU A 53 19.23 2.59 -7.96
CA GLU A 53 17.88 2.82 -8.48
C GLU A 53 16.97 3.45 -7.43
N LYS A 54 16.05 4.28 -7.91
CA LYS A 54 15.01 4.90 -7.09
C LYS A 54 13.65 4.38 -7.48
N ARG A 55 12.82 4.02 -6.49
CA ARG A 55 11.44 3.57 -6.71
C ARG A 55 10.49 4.16 -5.71
N TYR A 56 9.27 4.42 -6.14
CA TYR A 56 8.19 4.77 -5.23
C TYR A 56 7.53 3.52 -4.65
N ILE A 57 7.27 3.54 -3.34
CA ILE A 57 6.41 2.57 -2.65
C ILE A 57 5.31 3.29 -1.88
N LEU A 58 4.32 2.54 -1.40
CA LEU A 58 3.35 3.09 -0.43
C LEU A 58 4.06 3.42 0.88
N HIS A 59 3.70 4.54 1.51
CA HIS A 59 4.22 4.90 2.84
C HIS A 59 3.49 4.09 3.92
N PRO A 60 4.17 3.22 4.67
CA PRO A 60 3.61 2.61 5.85
C PRO A 60 3.72 3.55 7.05
N ARG A 61 2.80 3.39 8.01
CA ARG A 61 2.75 4.21 9.22
C ARG A 61 3.97 3.96 10.11
N GLY A 62 4.56 5.04 10.62
CA GLY A 62 5.68 4.98 11.58
C GLY A 62 7.06 5.03 10.92
N ILE A 63 7.12 4.91 9.60
CA ILE A 63 8.36 5.05 8.84
C ILE A 63 8.77 6.51 8.68
N LYS A 64 10.05 6.77 8.90
CA LYS A 64 10.72 8.07 8.79
C LYS A 64 11.73 8.08 7.64
N ILE A 65 12.17 9.28 7.29
CA ILE A 65 13.26 9.48 6.33
C ILE A 65 14.54 8.89 6.93
N GLY A 66 15.25 8.10 6.12
CA GLY A 66 16.48 7.43 6.51
C GLY A 66 16.32 5.99 6.97
N ASP A 67 15.09 5.51 7.20
CA ASP A 67 14.84 4.12 7.54
C ASP A 67 15.21 3.18 6.38
N ILE A 68 15.66 1.98 6.73
CA ILE A 68 16.06 0.93 5.80
C ILE A 68 14.91 -0.05 5.64
N ILE A 69 14.57 -0.33 4.40
CA ILE A 69 13.55 -1.28 4.01
C ILE A 69 14.19 -2.36 3.14
N ILE A 70 13.80 -3.61 3.34
CA ILE A 70 14.18 -4.73 2.48
C ILE A 70 12.95 -5.52 2.06
N SER A 71 12.99 -6.06 0.84
CA SER A 71 12.07 -7.12 0.43
C SER A 71 12.88 -8.39 0.27
N SER A 72 12.54 -9.43 1.02
CA SER A 72 13.18 -10.74 0.92
C SER A 72 12.29 -11.79 1.55
N THR A 73 12.59 -13.05 1.27
CA THR A 73 11.94 -14.17 1.96
C THR A 73 12.30 -14.17 3.45
N GLU A 74 13.55 -13.83 3.78
CA GLU A 74 14.11 -13.87 5.13
C GLU A 74 14.23 -12.47 5.77
N ALA A 75 13.42 -11.50 5.34
CA ALA A 75 13.51 -10.16 5.90
C ALA A 75 13.15 -10.19 7.40
N PRO A 76 13.71 -9.26 8.21
CA PRO A 76 13.21 -9.09 9.56
C PRO A 76 11.76 -8.55 9.51
N ILE A 77 10.93 -8.96 10.46
CA ILE A 77 9.51 -8.56 10.57
C ILE A 77 9.45 -7.13 11.13
N LEU A 78 9.87 -6.18 10.32
CA LEU A 78 9.85 -4.75 10.60
C LEU A 78 8.88 -4.06 9.66
N VAL A 79 8.31 -2.95 10.13
CA VAL A 79 7.37 -2.15 9.34
C VAL A 79 8.02 -1.70 8.03
N GLY A 80 7.30 -1.87 6.91
CA GLY A 80 7.77 -1.54 5.56
C GLY A 80 8.50 -2.66 4.82
N ASN A 81 8.97 -3.69 5.53
CA ASN A 81 9.55 -4.86 4.88
C ASN A 81 8.47 -5.69 4.19
N ALA A 82 8.82 -6.27 3.04
CA ALA A 82 7.90 -7.08 2.25
C ALA A 82 8.38 -8.52 2.18
N LEU A 83 7.52 -9.44 2.63
CA LEU A 83 7.78 -10.87 2.77
C LEU A 83 6.61 -11.69 2.23
N PRO A 84 6.82 -12.97 1.89
CA PRO A 84 5.74 -13.92 1.70
C PRO A 84 4.95 -14.14 2.99
N LEU A 85 3.64 -14.40 2.86
CA LEU A 85 2.78 -14.72 4.01
C LEU A 85 3.28 -15.97 4.76
N THR A 86 3.97 -16.90 4.10
CA THR A 86 4.62 -18.07 4.71
C THR A 86 5.49 -17.70 5.91
N ASN A 87 6.24 -16.59 5.84
CA ASN A 87 7.24 -16.24 6.84
C ASN A 87 6.76 -15.22 7.88
N MET A 88 5.57 -14.63 7.69
CA MET A 88 5.01 -13.64 8.63
C MET A 88 4.32 -14.31 9.83
N PRO A 89 4.56 -13.93 11.09
CA PRO A 89 3.86 -14.54 12.21
C PRO A 89 2.35 -14.25 12.19
N LEU A 90 1.57 -15.12 12.84
CA LEU A 90 0.13 -14.92 13.01
C LEU A 90 -0.13 -13.63 13.81
N GLY A 91 -1.24 -12.97 13.52
CA GLY A 91 -1.63 -11.71 14.15
C GLY A 91 -0.93 -10.46 13.59
N THR A 92 0.02 -10.62 12.66
CA THR A 92 0.72 -9.48 12.04
C THR A 92 -0.22 -8.54 11.31
N ALA A 93 0.01 -7.24 11.50
CA ALA A 93 -0.60 -6.19 10.71
C ALA A 93 0.11 -6.10 9.36
N ILE A 94 -0.64 -6.22 8.28
CA ILE A 94 -0.13 -6.26 6.91
C ILE A 94 -0.92 -5.35 5.98
N HIS A 95 -0.26 -4.90 4.92
CA HIS A 95 -0.86 -4.12 3.83
C HIS A 95 -0.22 -4.47 2.49
N ASN A 96 -0.78 -3.91 1.40
CA ASN A 96 -0.31 -4.14 0.03
C ASN A 96 -0.18 -5.63 -0.32
N ILE A 97 -1.28 -6.38 -0.13
CA ILE A 97 -1.29 -7.84 -0.26
C ILE A 97 -1.55 -8.25 -1.72
N GLU A 98 -0.77 -9.22 -2.21
CA GLU A 98 -0.99 -9.87 -3.50
C GLU A 98 -2.19 -10.84 -3.46
N ILE A 99 -3.01 -10.82 -4.51
CA ILE A 99 -4.06 -11.84 -4.69
C ILE A 99 -3.48 -13.11 -5.32
N THR A 100 -2.61 -12.92 -6.30
CA THR A 100 -1.89 -13.98 -7.02
C THR A 100 -0.40 -13.70 -6.90
N PRO A 101 0.44 -14.70 -6.58
CA PRO A 101 1.87 -14.51 -6.41
C PRO A 101 2.51 -13.79 -7.61
N GLY A 102 3.27 -12.72 -7.36
CA GLY A 102 4.04 -11.99 -8.37
C GLY A 102 3.25 -10.97 -9.21
N LYS A 103 1.93 -10.84 -9.01
CA LYS A 103 1.11 -9.82 -9.70
C LYS A 103 1.24 -8.43 -9.08
N GLY A 104 1.82 -8.33 -7.89
CA GLY A 104 1.92 -7.11 -7.09
C GLY A 104 0.70 -6.88 -6.21
N GLY A 105 0.90 -6.07 -5.18
CA GLY A 105 -0.12 -5.81 -4.17
C GLY A 105 -1.35 -5.12 -4.77
N GLN A 106 -2.52 -5.69 -4.49
CA GLN A 106 -3.81 -5.21 -4.98
C GLN A 106 -4.75 -4.84 -3.83
N LEU A 107 -4.70 -5.63 -2.76
CA LEU A 107 -5.53 -5.45 -1.57
C LEU A 107 -4.84 -4.53 -0.57
N VAL A 108 -5.66 -3.80 0.20
CA VAL A 108 -5.22 -2.96 1.32
C VAL A 108 -4.17 -1.93 0.87
N ARG A 109 -4.58 -1.00 0.00
CA ARG A 109 -3.73 0.08 -0.55
C ARG A 109 -4.16 1.50 -0.14
N THR A 110 -5.28 1.60 0.58
CA THR A 110 -5.86 2.88 0.98
C THR A 110 -5.19 3.42 2.23
N ALA A 111 -5.18 4.75 2.38
CA ALA A 111 -4.72 5.43 3.58
C ALA A 111 -5.35 4.83 4.86
N GLY A 112 -4.52 4.57 5.87
CA GLY A 112 -4.94 3.94 7.12
C GLY A 112 -5.41 2.49 7.03
N ALA A 113 -5.42 1.86 5.86
CA ALA A 113 -5.88 0.48 5.73
C ALA A 113 -4.87 -0.51 6.33
N VAL A 114 -5.40 -1.55 6.97
CA VAL A 114 -4.66 -2.66 7.55
C VAL A 114 -5.47 -3.94 7.40
N ALA A 115 -4.78 -5.05 7.15
CA ALA A 115 -5.31 -6.39 7.29
C ALA A 115 -4.53 -7.14 8.37
N LYS A 116 -5.14 -8.20 8.90
CA LYS A 116 -4.51 -9.08 9.89
C LYS A 116 -4.41 -10.50 9.36
N LEU A 117 -3.27 -11.13 9.55
CA LEU A 117 -3.09 -12.55 9.29
C LEU A 117 -3.69 -13.35 10.47
N ILE A 118 -4.76 -14.10 10.23
CA ILE A 118 -5.46 -14.85 11.29
C ILE A 118 -4.84 -16.25 11.44
N ALA A 119 -4.79 -16.99 10.34
CA ALA A 119 -4.41 -18.40 10.34
C ALA A 119 -3.59 -18.73 9.09
N LYS A 120 -2.84 -19.83 9.17
CA LYS A 120 -2.12 -20.45 8.06
C LYS A 120 -2.45 -21.92 8.06
N GLU A 121 -3.08 -22.38 6.99
CA GLU A 121 -3.54 -23.76 6.86
C GLU A 121 -3.09 -24.29 5.49
N GLY A 122 -2.28 -25.36 5.50
CA GLY A 122 -1.73 -25.95 4.27
C GLY A 122 -0.99 -24.92 3.42
N ASN A 123 -1.48 -24.67 2.20
CA ASN A 123 -0.91 -23.71 1.24
C ASN A 123 -1.61 -22.34 1.23
N LEU A 124 -2.60 -22.15 2.10
CA LEU A 124 -3.42 -20.94 2.17
C LEU A 124 -3.22 -20.21 3.51
N ALA A 125 -3.38 -18.89 3.47
CA ALA A 125 -3.37 -17.98 4.59
C ALA A 125 -4.74 -17.31 4.68
N THR A 126 -5.29 -17.29 5.88
CA THR A 126 -6.57 -16.65 6.19
C THR A 126 -6.32 -15.23 6.64
N LEU A 127 -6.78 -14.26 5.87
CA LEU A 127 -6.61 -12.84 6.15
C LEU A 127 -7.94 -12.18 6.51
N ARG A 128 -7.93 -11.32 7.53
CA ARG A 128 -9.00 -10.38 7.81
C ARG A 128 -8.73 -9.07 7.08
N LEU A 129 -9.57 -8.75 6.11
CA LEU A 129 -9.51 -7.51 5.34
C LEU A 129 -10.06 -6.32 6.14
N PRO A 130 -9.75 -5.08 5.74
CA PRO A 130 -10.32 -3.88 6.38
C PRO A 130 -11.85 -3.78 6.25
N SER A 131 -12.46 -4.49 5.28
CA SER A 131 -13.91 -4.66 5.17
C SER A 131 -14.50 -5.61 6.22
N SER A 132 -13.68 -6.17 7.12
CA SER A 132 -14.00 -7.31 7.99
C SER A 132 -14.30 -8.63 7.27
N GLU A 133 -14.18 -8.66 5.94
CA GLU A 133 -14.23 -9.90 5.16
C GLU A 133 -13.03 -10.79 5.52
N VAL A 134 -13.29 -12.09 5.71
CA VAL A 134 -12.25 -13.11 5.88
C VAL A 134 -12.03 -13.77 4.53
N ARG A 135 -10.78 -13.74 4.05
CA ARG A 135 -10.44 -14.24 2.72
C ARG A 135 -9.19 -15.13 2.75
N LEU A 136 -9.25 -16.20 1.99
CA LEU A 136 -8.13 -17.12 1.78
C LEU A 136 -7.25 -16.64 0.63
N ILE A 137 -5.94 -16.61 0.86
CA ILE A 137 -4.91 -16.22 -0.12
C ILE A 137 -3.77 -17.23 -0.06
N SER A 138 -3.06 -17.48 -1.18
CA SER A 138 -1.88 -18.34 -1.17
C SER A 138 -0.80 -17.83 -0.21
N GLN A 139 -0.16 -18.72 0.55
CA GLN A 139 0.94 -18.34 1.45
C GLN A 139 2.16 -17.75 0.71
N ASN A 140 2.32 -18.08 -0.58
CA ASN A 140 3.39 -17.57 -1.42
C ASN A 140 3.17 -16.12 -1.88
N CYS A 141 1.99 -15.54 -1.62
CA CYS A 141 1.71 -14.14 -1.95
C CYS A 141 2.57 -13.20 -1.09
N LEU A 142 3.09 -12.15 -1.72
CA LEU A 142 3.83 -11.11 -1.02
C LEU A 142 2.87 -10.16 -0.27
N ALA A 143 3.27 -9.76 0.93
CA ALA A 143 2.63 -8.70 1.69
C ALA A 143 3.69 -7.80 2.33
N THR A 144 3.30 -6.57 2.68
CA THR A 144 4.18 -5.63 3.39
C THR A 144 3.73 -5.52 4.84
N VAL A 145 4.67 -5.57 5.77
CA VAL A 145 4.39 -5.48 7.21
C VAL A 145 4.02 -4.03 7.56
N GLY A 146 2.97 -3.89 8.37
CA GLY A 146 2.49 -2.62 8.92
C GLY A 146 1.13 -2.17 8.36
N GLN A 147 0.69 -1.00 8.82
CA GLN A 147 -0.49 -0.28 8.35
C GLN A 147 -0.07 0.80 7.35
N ILE A 148 -0.92 1.16 6.39
CA ILE A 148 -0.65 2.30 5.49
C ILE A 148 -0.76 3.62 6.24
N GLY A 149 0.14 4.56 5.95
CA GLY A 149 0.14 5.91 6.51
C GLY A 149 -1.08 6.76 6.14
N ASN A 150 -1.05 8.02 6.54
CA ASN A 150 -2.13 9.00 6.34
C ASN A 150 -3.48 8.57 6.95
N VAL A 151 -3.47 8.13 8.21
CA VAL A 151 -4.68 7.62 8.91
C VAL A 151 -5.77 8.70 9.01
N ASP A 152 -5.36 9.96 9.16
CA ASP A 152 -6.27 11.10 9.32
C ASP A 152 -6.93 11.55 8.00
N ALA A 153 -6.65 10.88 6.88
CA ALA A 153 -7.29 11.18 5.60
C ALA A 153 -8.82 11.14 5.68
N ASN A 154 -9.38 10.29 6.55
CA ASN A 154 -10.83 10.19 6.74
C ASN A 154 -11.43 11.36 7.54
N ASN A 155 -10.61 12.05 8.35
CA ASN A 155 -11.05 13.18 9.17
C ASN A 155 -11.09 14.49 8.38
N GLN A 156 -10.58 14.50 7.15
CA GLN A 156 -10.53 15.70 6.32
C GLN A 156 -11.93 16.08 5.79
N THR A 157 -12.40 17.27 6.16
CA THR A 157 -13.68 17.80 5.69
C THR A 157 -13.50 18.65 4.43
N ILE A 158 -14.41 18.44 3.46
CA ILE A 158 -14.42 19.22 2.22
C ILE A 158 -15.31 20.45 2.49
N GLY A 159 -14.72 21.54 2.99
CA GLY A 159 -15.47 22.69 3.52
C GLY A 159 -16.33 23.47 2.50
N LYS A 160 -16.11 23.32 1.19
CA LYS A 160 -16.91 23.99 0.15
C LYS A 160 -17.25 23.07 -1.03
N ALA A 161 -18.37 23.33 -1.69
CA ALA A 161 -18.82 22.58 -2.86
C ALA A 161 -17.78 22.59 -4.01
N GLY A 162 -17.09 23.72 -4.22
CA GLY A 162 -16.03 23.85 -5.24
C GLY A 162 -14.86 22.90 -5.04
N SER A 163 -14.51 22.57 -3.80
CA SER A 163 -13.42 21.62 -3.52
C SER A 163 -13.76 20.21 -3.98
N LYS A 164 -15.04 19.81 -4.00
CA LYS A 164 -15.46 18.54 -4.62
C LYS A 164 -15.25 18.57 -6.14
N ARG A 165 -15.45 19.72 -6.79
CA ARG A 165 -15.22 19.88 -8.23
C ARG A 165 -13.73 19.77 -8.58
N TRP A 166 -12.83 20.32 -7.76
CA TRP A 166 -11.37 20.20 -7.95
C TRP A 166 -10.87 18.76 -7.90
N LEU A 167 -11.56 17.91 -7.13
CA LEU A 167 -11.29 16.47 -7.06
C LEU A 167 -11.81 15.67 -8.27
N GLY A 168 -12.48 16.31 -9.22
CA GLY A 168 -13.07 15.66 -10.41
C GLY A 168 -14.45 15.04 -10.17
N LYS A 169 -15.13 15.40 -9.08
CA LYS A 169 -16.49 14.94 -8.76
C LYS A 169 -17.53 15.94 -9.27
N ARG A 170 -18.49 15.47 -10.07
CA ARG A 170 -19.65 16.26 -10.52
C ARG A 170 -20.82 16.13 -9.52
N PRO A 171 -21.71 17.13 -9.42
CA PRO A 171 -22.89 17.08 -8.56
C PRO A 171 -23.79 15.90 -8.93
N LYS A 172 -24.53 15.41 -7.94
CA LYS A 172 -25.51 14.33 -8.10
C LYS A 172 -26.79 14.84 -8.74
#